data_AF-A0A3E1BMS4-F1
#
_entry.id   AF-A0A3E1BMS4-F1
#
_cell.length_a   1.000
_cell.length_b   1.000
_cell.length_c   1.000
_cell.angle_alpha   90.00
_cell.angle_beta   90.00
_cell.angle_gamma   90.00
#
_symmetry.space_group_name_H-M   'P 1'
#
loop_
_entity.id
_entity.type
_entity.pdbx_description
1 polymer ?
#
loop_
_entity_poly.entity_id
_entity_poly.type
_entity_poly.pdbx_seq_one_letter_code
_entity_poly.pdbx_strand_id
1 'polypeptide(L)'
;MNIRMVLLASAAAFAASTPVLAADAIVAAEPEPVEYVRVCDAYGTGYFYIPGTETCLKIEGYIRFQVNVGEDVGGDSDWDAVTRGQVQFTAKSDTEYGPLTGVIVMQFNADNATDQEAILDSAYLDIAGFRAGLFYSWWDDGLSGETDDIGSVVTLHNSIRYQYESGTFYAGLSVDELEDGVYQGTFAPGAVPGTTVFTADDGPNNVGVAFGIGGTAGAFSYQVTGGWDVDNEDGAIRAMGTVDIGPGTLGLAGVYSSGPNSYYSSAEW
;
A
#
# COMPACT_ATOMS: atom_id res chain seq x y z
N MET A 1 80.96 30.70 -57.61
CA MET A 1 80.71 29.86 -56.42
C MET A 1 79.27 29.38 -56.50
N ASN A 2 79.04 28.17 -57.04
CA ASN A 2 78.79 26.90 -56.31
C ASN A 2 77.42 26.93 -55.59
N ILE A 3 76.41 26.08 -55.84
CA ILE A 3 76.28 24.68 -56.31
C ILE A 3 74.83 24.53 -56.84
N ARG A 4 74.54 24.15 -58.09
CA ARG A 4 74.41 22.80 -58.71
C ARG A 4 73.38 21.85 -58.07
N MET A 5 72.55 21.26 -58.95
CA MET A 5 71.81 19.98 -58.83
C MET A 5 70.48 20.06 -58.05
N VAL A 6 69.32 19.54 -58.51
CA VAL A 6 69.05 18.40 -59.39
C VAL A 6 67.75 18.62 -60.19
N LEU A 7 67.83 18.40 -61.50
CA LEU A 7 66.75 18.06 -62.41
C LEU A 7 66.28 16.62 -62.15
N LEU A 8 64.98 16.39 -61.99
CA LEU A 8 64.29 15.13 -62.35
C LEU A 8 62.78 15.42 -62.36
N ALA A 9 62.24 15.75 -63.54
CA ALA A 9 61.37 14.86 -64.33
C ALA A 9 59.94 14.81 -63.75
N SER A 10 58.94 15.55 -64.26
CA SER A 10 58.30 15.44 -65.59
C SER A 10 58.07 14.00 -66.07
N ALA A 11 56.95 13.41 -65.61
CA ALA A 11 56.13 12.36 -66.24
C ALA A 11 55.19 11.82 -65.13
N ALA A 12 53.88 11.66 -65.24
CA ALA A 12 52.98 11.68 -66.37
C ALA A 12 51.57 11.99 -65.82
N ALA A 13 50.87 12.92 -66.47
CA ALA A 13 49.43 12.88 -66.52
C ALA A 13 49.04 11.75 -67.48
N PHE A 14 48.25 10.77 -66.99
CA PHE A 14 47.14 10.05 -67.66
C PHE A 14 46.95 8.64 -67.08
N ALA A 15 45.84 8.43 -66.36
CA ALA A 15 44.97 7.25 -66.33
C ALA A 15 44.05 7.39 -65.10
N ALA A 16 42.88 8.00 -65.21
CA ALA A 16 41.62 7.31 -65.51
C ALA A 16 41.31 6.15 -64.54
N SER A 17 40.60 6.44 -63.45
CA SER A 17 39.37 5.75 -63.04
C SER A 17 38.85 6.33 -61.73
N THR A 18 37.57 6.66 -61.72
CA THR A 18 36.79 7.04 -60.55
C THR A 18 36.84 5.92 -59.50
N PRO A 19 37.17 6.17 -58.23
CA PRO A 19 36.65 5.33 -57.18
C PRO A 19 35.18 5.74 -56.99
N VAL A 20 34.27 5.08 -57.69
CA VAL A 20 32.90 4.92 -57.16
C VAL A 20 33.08 4.05 -55.92
N LEU A 21 33.32 4.70 -54.79
CA LEU A 21 33.10 4.05 -53.51
C LEU A 21 31.59 4.08 -53.33
N ALA A 22 30.96 2.91 -53.50
CA ALA A 22 29.65 2.65 -52.94
C ALA A 22 29.74 3.00 -51.45
N ALA A 23 29.15 4.15 -51.09
CA ALA A 23 28.97 4.54 -49.72
C ALA A 23 27.76 3.79 -49.15
N ASP A 24 27.85 2.45 -49.08
CA ASP A 24 27.12 1.73 -48.05
C ASP A 24 27.95 1.83 -46.77
N ALA A 25 27.90 3.03 -46.19
CA ALA A 25 28.08 3.15 -44.76
C ALA A 25 26.92 2.38 -44.13
N ILE A 26 27.12 1.08 -43.91
CA ILE A 26 26.42 0.37 -42.86
C ILE A 26 26.92 1.06 -41.59
N VAL A 27 26.28 2.18 -41.26
CA VAL A 27 26.26 2.69 -39.89
C VAL A 27 25.56 1.56 -39.14
N ALA A 28 26.36 0.64 -38.61
CA ALA A 28 25.93 -0.14 -37.47
C ALA A 28 25.47 0.93 -36.47
N ALA A 29 24.16 1.10 -36.35
CA ALA A 29 23.59 1.81 -35.24
C ALA A 29 24.22 1.15 -34.02
N GLU A 30 25.18 1.84 -33.41
CA GLU A 30 25.68 1.47 -32.10
C GLU A 30 24.41 1.34 -31.27
N PRO A 31 24.10 0.12 -30.74
CA PRO A 31 22.85 -0.08 -30.06
C PRO A 31 22.81 0.97 -28.96
N GLU A 32 21.90 1.94 -29.09
CA GLU A 32 21.76 2.97 -28.07
C GLU A 32 21.60 2.21 -26.76
N PRO A 33 22.38 2.55 -25.71
CA PRO A 33 22.25 1.89 -24.43
C PRO A 33 20.80 2.05 -24.02
N VAL A 34 20.04 0.97 -24.14
CA VAL A 34 18.61 1.01 -23.94
C VAL A 34 18.46 1.28 -22.45
N GLU A 35 18.11 2.51 -22.11
CA GLU A 35 17.86 2.90 -20.73
C GLU A 35 16.51 2.28 -20.35
N TYR A 36 16.55 1.00 -19.97
CA TYR A 36 15.35 0.21 -19.71
C TYR A 36 14.55 0.75 -18.53
N VAL A 37 15.19 1.53 -17.65
CA VAL A 37 14.57 2.10 -16.46
C VAL A 37 14.98 3.56 -16.36
N ARG A 38 14.04 4.47 -16.61
CA ARG A 38 14.22 5.92 -16.48
C ARG A 38 13.65 6.37 -15.15
N VAL A 39 14.27 7.36 -14.51
CA VAL A 39 13.71 7.98 -13.31
C VAL A 39 12.40 8.68 -13.66
N CYS A 40 11.37 8.50 -12.83
CA CYS A 40 10.11 9.23 -12.95
C CYS A 40 10.03 10.34 -11.91
N ASP A 41 10.31 11.57 -12.33
CA ASP A 41 10.29 12.74 -11.45
C ASP A 41 8.86 13.25 -11.14
N ALA A 42 7.84 12.76 -11.85
CA ALA A 42 6.46 13.24 -11.72
C ALA A 42 5.83 12.96 -10.34
N TYR A 43 6.21 11.86 -9.69
CA TYR A 43 5.61 11.40 -8.42
C TYR A 43 6.61 11.35 -7.26
N GLY A 44 7.82 11.88 -7.46
CA GLY A 44 8.84 12.00 -6.43
C GLY A 44 9.83 10.83 -6.39
N THR A 45 10.59 10.78 -5.31
CA THR A 45 11.75 9.88 -5.17
C THR A 45 11.34 8.41 -5.14
N GLY A 46 12.14 7.56 -5.80
CA GLY A 46 11.94 6.11 -5.81
C GLY A 46 11.02 5.59 -6.92
N TYR A 47 10.45 6.48 -7.72
CA TYR A 47 9.68 6.10 -8.91
C TYR A 47 10.56 5.99 -10.15
N PHE A 48 10.26 4.98 -10.98
CA PHE A 48 10.85 4.80 -12.29
C PHE A 48 9.79 4.45 -13.32
N TYR A 49 10.01 4.82 -14.58
CA TYR A 49 9.10 4.45 -15.66
C TYR A 49 9.19 2.96 -15.97
N ILE A 50 8.03 2.31 -16.10
CA ILE A 50 7.96 0.97 -16.67
C ILE A 50 8.33 1.07 -18.15
N PRO A 51 9.30 0.28 -18.65
CA PRO A 51 9.72 0.36 -20.05
C PRO A 51 8.55 0.14 -21.01
N GLY A 52 8.41 1.06 -21.99
CA GLY A 52 7.34 1.04 -22.97
C GLY A 52 6.04 1.73 -22.54
N THR A 53 5.98 2.34 -21.34
CA THR A 53 4.81 3.08 -20.87
C THR A 53 5.19 4.44 -20.25
N GLU A 54 4.18 5.24 -19.93
CA GLU A 54 4.29 6.46 -19.11
C GLU A 54 3.93 6.21 -17.64
N THR A 55 3.74 4.94 -17.26
CA THR A 55 3.42 4.55 -15.88
C THR A 55 4.68 4.52 -15.05
N CYS A 56 4.62 5.18 -13.90
CA CYS A 56 5.69 5.19 -12.92
C CYS A 56 5.46 4.11 -11.87
N LEU A 57 6.48 3.32 -11.56
CA LEU A 57 6.47 2.25 -10.57
C LEU A 57 7.44 2.60 -9.45
N LYS A 58 7.01 2.38 -8.21
CA LYS A 58 7.85 2.36 -7.03
C LYS A 58 7.77 0.97 -6.39
N ILE A 59 8.93 0.47 -5.98
CA ILE A 59 9.06 -0.79 -5.23
C ILE A 59 9.66 -0.43 -3.87
N GLU A 60 8.98 -0.82 -2.80
CA GLU A 60 9.44 -0.61 -1.44
C GLU A 60 9.09 -1.81 -0.55
N GLY A 61 9.55 -1.80 0.68
CA GLY A 61 9.39 -2.93 1.58
C GLY A 61 10.41 -2.94 2.70
N TYR A 62 10.36 -3.99 3.50
CA TYR A 62 11.31 -4.23 4.58
C TYR A 62 11.45 -5.72 4.87
N ILE A 63 12.52 -6.06 5.58
CA ILE A 63 12.70 -7.37 6.21
C ILE A 63 12.80 -7.13 7.71
N ARG A 64 11.96 -7.84 8.48
CA ARG A 64 12.01 -7.86 9.94
C ARG A 64 12.44 -9.26 10.39
N PHE A 65 13.49 -9.30 11.20
CA PHE A 65 13.84 -10.46 12.00
C PHE A 65 13.52 -10.14 13.46
N GLN A 66 12.78 -11.02 14.11
CA GLN A 66 12.32 -10.85 15.48
C GLN A 66 12.64 -12.13 16.24
N VAL A 67 13.16 -11.98 17.47
CA VAL A 67 13.35 -13.09 18.40
C VAL A 67 12.47 -12.84 19.61
N ASN A 68 11.52 -13.72 19.81
CA ASN A 68 10.65 -13.76 20.98
C ASN A 68 11.37 -14.55 22.08
N VAL A 69 11.32 -14.06 23.31
CA VAL A 69 11.86 -14.74 24.49
C VAL A 69 10.85 -14.63 25.61
N GLY A 70 10.48 -15.77 26.19
CA GLY A 70 9.47 -15.89 27.23
C GLY A 70 9.05 -17.35 27.38
N GLU A 71 8.36 -17.68 28.47
CA GLU A 71 7.86 -19.05 28.71
C GLU A 71 6.97 -19.49 27.54
N ASP A 72 7.28 -20.67 26.97
CA ASP A 72 6.49 -21.35 25.92
C ASP A 72 6.21 -20.52 24.63
N VAL A 73 7.02 -19.50 24.32
CA VAL A 73 6.81 -18.64 23.14
C VAL A 73 7.01 -19.37 21.80
N GLY A 74 7.77 -20.46 21.77
CA GLY A 74 7.96 -21.34 20.62
C GLY A 74 7.18 -22.65 20.73
N GLY A 75 6.03 -22.64 21.40
CA GLY A 75 5.29 -23.86 21.75
C GLY A 75 5.86 -24.49 23.01
N ASP A 76 6.87 -25.36 22.87
CA ASP A 76 7.56 -26.01 24.01
C ASP A 76 8.95 -25.36 24.29
N SER A 77 9.24 -24.22 23.66
CA SER A 77 10.52 -23.52 23.72
C SER A 77 10.37 -22.12 24.32
N ASP A 78 11.31 -21.73 25.20
CA ASP A 78 11.34 -20.40 25.82
C ASP A 78 11.81 -19.29 24.87
N TRP A 79 12.12 -19.63 23.62
CA TRP A 79 12.47 -18.66 22.59
C TRP A 79 12.02 -19.15 21.22
N ASP A 80 11.76 -18.18 20.35
CA ASP A 80 11.32 -18.39 18.99
C ASP A 80 11.80 -17.25 18.08
N ALA A 81 12.12 -17.55 16.82
CA ALA A 81 12.66 -16.58 15.88
C ALA A 81 11.85 -16.56 14.58
N VAL A 82 11.19 -15.43 14.34
CA VAL A 82 10.33 -15.23 13.17
C VAL A 82 10.92 -14.20 12.21
N THR A 83 10.68 -14.43 10.91
CA THR A 83 11.06 -13.50 9.85
C THR A 83 9.83 -13.06 9.08
N ARG A 84 9.72 -11.75 8.80
CA ARG A 84 8.74 -11.17 7.88
C ARG A 84 9.44 -10.43 6.76
N GLY A 85 9.08 -10.73 5.52
CA GLY A 85 9.37 -9.89 4.37
C GLY A 85 8.10 -9.23 3.87
N GLN A 86 8.10 -7.91 3.72
CA GLN A 86 7.01 -7.19 3.07
C GLN A 86 7.53 -6.51 1.81
N VAL A 87 6.79 -6.63 0.70
CA VAL A 87 7.06 -5.92 -0.54
C VAL A 87 5.80 -5.19 -0.99
N GLN A 88 5.96 -3.93 -1.36
CA GLN A 88 4.91 -3.08 -1.89
C GLN A 88 5.29 -2.61 -3.30
N PHE A 89 4.32 -2.71 -4.21
CA PHE A 89 4.40 -2.11 -5.53
C PHE A 89 3.37 -0.98 -5.60
N THR A 90 3.81 0.20 -6.04
CA THR A 90 2.91 1.33 -6.31
C THR A 90 3.11 1.80 -7.74
N ALA A 91 2.08 1.65 -8.56
CA ALA A 91 2.05 2.14 -9.93
C ALA A 91 1.21 3.42 -10.01
N LYS A 92 1.69 4.45 -10.73
CA LYS A 92 0.98 5.70 -10.95
C LYS A 92 0.99 6.06 -12.44
N SER A 93 -0.18 6.42 -12.95
CA SER A 93 -0.36 6.93 -14.31
C SER A 93 -1.20 8.20 -14.29
N ASP A 94 -0.80 9.21 -15.04
CA ASP A 94 -1.59 10.44 -15.15
C ASP A 94 -2.83 10.20 -16.02
N THR A 95 -3.96 10.72 -15.56
CA THR A 95 -5.24 10.68 -16.28
C THR A 95 -5.88 12.07 -16.25
N GLU A 96 -6.96 12.27 -17.02
CA GLU A 96 -7.72 13.52 -17.01
C GLU A 96 -8.37 13.85 -15.66
N TYR A 97 -8.52 12.86 -14.77
CA TYR A 97 -9.11 12.99 -13.44
C TYR A 97 -8.05 13.07 -12.33
N GLY A 98 -6.77 13.19 -12.68
CA GLY A 98 -5.63 13.10 -11.76
C GLY A 98 -4.90 11.76 -11.83
N PRO A 99 -3.97 11.49 -10.92
CA PRO A 99 -3.15 10.28 -10.95
C PRO A 99 -3.97 9.05 -10.56
N LEU A 100 -4.08 8.08 -11.48
CA LEU A 100 -4.54 6.73 -11.16
C LEU A 100 -3.41 6.01 -10.44
N THR A 101 -3.62 5.65 -9.18
CA THR A 101 -2.64 4.95 -8.35
C THR A 101 -3.11 3.52 -8.09
N GLY A 102 -2.30 2.53 -8.42
CA GLY A 102 -2.49 1.14 -8.00
C GLY A 102 -1.49 0.76 -6.93
N VAL A 103 -1.96 0.12 -5.86
CA VAL A 103 -1.13 -0.37 -4.75
C VAL A 103 -1.39 -1.85 -4.54
N ILE A 104 -0.32 -2.62 -4.34
CA ILE A 104 -0.38 -3.98 -3.82
C ILE A 104 0.70 -4.16 -2.76
N VAL A 105 0.33 -4.72 -1.61
CA VAL A 105 1.22 -5.04 -0.49
C VAL A 105 1.15 -6.54 -0.23
N MET A 106 2.29 -7.20 -0.34
CA MET A 106 2.44 -8.63 -0.06
C MET A 106 3.32 -8.82 1.16
N GLN A 107 2.89 -9.69 2.07
CA GLN A 107 3.65 -10.08 3.25
C GLN A 107 3.98 -11.57 3.17
N PHE A 108 5.21 -11.92 3.52
CA PHE A 108 5.70 -13.28 3.62
C PHE A 108 6.21 -13.49 5.04
N ASN A 109 5.52 -14.32 5.81
CA ASN A 109 5.90 -14.68 7.17
C ASN A 109 6.55 -16.06 7.14
N ALA A 110 7.63 -16.22 7.89
CA ALA A 110 8.30 -17.50 8.08
C ALA A 110 8.64 -17.65 9.56
N ASP A 111 8.09 -18.68 10.16
CA ASP A 111 8.48 -19.15 11.49
C ASP A 111 9.64 -20.15 11.36
N ASN A 112 9.48 -21.11 10.44
CA ASN A 112 10.51 -22.12 10.19
C ASN A 112 10.50 -22.61 8.72
N ALA A 113 11.25 -23.66 8.42
CA ALA A 113 11.39 -24.18 7.06
C ALA A 113 10.09 -24.77 6.47
N THR A 114 9.13 -25.14 7.34
CA THR A 114 7.86 -25.78 6.96
C THR A 114 6.64 -24.92 7.26
N ASP A 115 6.79 -23.85 8.04
CA ASP A 115 5.73 -22.90 8.38
C ASP A 115 6.04 -21.52 7.77
N GLN A 116 5.42 -21.29 6.60
CA GLN A 116 5.56 -20.09 5.81
C GLN A 116 4.21 -19.70 5.22
N GLU A 117 3.87 -18.42 5.30
CA GLU A 117 2.59 -17.88 4.84
C GLU A 117 2.81 -16.66 3.94
N ALA A 118 2.10 -16.61 2.82
CA ALA A 118 2.02 -15.45 1.94
C ALA A 118 0.64 -14.80 2.08
N ILE A 119 0.61 -13.53 2.47
CA ILE A 119 -0.60 -12.75 2.75
C ILE A 119 -0.68 -11.57 1.78
N LEU A 120 -1.88 -11.34 1.23
CA LEU A 120 -2.23 -10.10 0.55
C LEU A 120 -2.72 -9.08 1.60
N ASP A 121 -1.84 -8.19 2.04
CA ASP A 121 -2.13 -7.25 3.13
C ASP A 121 -3.02 -6.08 2.68
N SER A 122 -2.87 -5.65 1.42
CA SER A 122 -3.71 -4.62 0.80
C SER A 122 -3.56 -4.68 -0.72
N ALA A 123 -4.65 -4.41 -1.44
CA ALA A 123 -4.64 -4.28 -2.89
C ALA A 123 -5.77 -3.36 -3.35
N TYR A 124 -5.45 -2.16 -3.83
CA TYR A 124 -6.46 -1.16 -4.18
C TYR A 124 -6.01 -0.21 -5.29
N LEU A 125 -6.97 0.51 -5.83
CA LEU A 125 -6.80 1.57 -6.81
C LEU A 125 -7.35 2.88 -6.24
N ASP A 126 -6.60 3.97 -6.38
CA ASP A 126 -7.02 5.33 -6.06
C ASP A 126 -7.14 6.19 -7.32
N ILE A 127 -8.24 6.93 -7.44
CA ILE A 127 -8.44 7.95 -8.49
C ILE A 127 -9.48 8.98 -8.05
N ALA A 128 -9.17 10.28 -8.18
CA ALA A 128 -10.11 11.37 -7.93
C ALA A 128 -10.87 11.29 -6.58
N GLY A 129 -10.19 10.84 -5.52
CA GLY A 129 -10.76 10.67 -4.17
C GLY A 129 -11.49 9.33 -3.97
N PHE A 130 -11.69 8.53 -5.00
CA PHE A 130 -12.16 7.15 -4.87
C PHE A 130 -11.01 6.20 -4.57
N ARG A 131 -11.26 5.26 -3.67
CA ARG A 131 -10.45 4.06 -3.42
C ARG A 131 -11.32 2.82 -3.60
N ALA A 132 -10.85 1.81 -4.32
CA ALA A 132 -11.56 0.54 -4.44
C ALA A 132 -10.59 -0.64 -4.38
N GLY A 133 -10.95 -1.68 -3.61
CA GLY A 133 -10.17 -2.90 -3.43
C GLY A 133 -10.15 -3.37 -1.98
N LEU A 134 -9.14 -4.17 -1.63
CA LEU A 134 -8.90 -4.66 -0.27
C LEU A 134 -8.05 -3.65 0.50
N PHE A 135 -8.61 -3.01 1.53
CA PHE A 135 -7.91 -2.04 2.37
C PHE A 135 -8.55 -1.88 3.75
N TYR A 136 -7.76 -1.37 4.70
CA TYR A 136 -8.19 -1.12 6.07
C TYR A 136 -9.26 -0.02 6.16
N SER A 137 -10.31 -0.30 6.93
CA SER A 137 -11.46 0.56 7.18
C SER A 137 -11.10 1.72 8.10
N TRP A 138 -12.05 2.62 8.31
CA TRP A 138 -11.88 3.74 9.26
C TRP A 138 -11.71 3.28 10.71
N TRP A 139 -12.06 2.03 11.01
CA TRP A 139 -12.03 1.46 12.35
C TRP A 139 -10.68 0.79 12.70
N ASP A 140 -9.72 0.82 11.78
CA ASP A 140 -8.34 0.35 12.00
C ASP A 140 -7.48 1.32 12.82
N ASP A 141 -7.88 2.59 12.90
CA ASP A 141 -7.14 3.56 13.69
C ASP A 141 -7.36 3.34 15.19
N GLY A 142 -6.32 3.59 15.99
CA GLY A 142 -6.36 3.52 17.45
C GLY A 142 -5.49 4.59 18.11
N LEU A 143 -5.53 4.63 19.44
CA LEU A 143 -4.66 5.49 20.24
C LEU A 143 -3.35 4.75 20.59
N SER A 144 -2.32 5.48 20.99
CA SER A 144 -1.02 4.88 21.33
C SER A 144 -1.02 4.32 22.74
N GLY A 145 -0.66 3.04 22.89
CA GLY A 145 -0.54 2.38 24.21
C GLY A 145 -1.87 1.94 24.83
N GLU A 146 -2.89 1.74 24.01
CA GLU A 146 -4.22 1.30 24.45
C GLU A 146 -4.18 -0.10 25.07
N THR A 147 -4.92 -0.27 26.15
CA THR A 147 -5.24 -1.58 26.74
C THR A 147 -6.67 -2.03 26.46
N ASP A 148 -7.51 -1.11 25.96
CA ASP A 148 -8.95 -1.30 25.78
C ASP A 148 -9.27 -1.36 24.27
N ASP A 149 -10.33 -2.09 23.92
CA ASP A 149 -10.77 -2.26 22.54
C ASP A 149 -11.69 -1.11 22.10
N ILE A 150 -11.15 -0.24 21.25
CA ILE A 150 -11.83 0.90 20.63
C ILE A 150 -11.92 0.77 19.09
N GLY A 151 -11.54 -0.40 18.55
CA GLY A 151 -11.52 -0.69 17.12
C GLY A 151 -12.56 -1.74 16.72
N SER A 152 -12.47 -2.20 15.48
CA SER A 152 -13.13 -3.45 15.08
C SER A 152 -12.16 -4.63 15.18
N VAL A 153 -12.70 -5.82 15.40
CA VAL A 153 -11.94 -7.08 15.37
C VAL A 153 -11.43 -7.37 13.96
N VAL A 154 -12.20 -6.99 12.93
CA VAL A 154 -11.83 -7.12 11.52
C VAL A 154 -12.00 -5.76 10.86
N THR A 155 -10.91 -5.26 10.31
CA THR A 155 -10.85 -3.90 9.73
C THR A 155 -10.43 -3.92 8.26
N LEU A 156 -9.93 -5.04 7.73
CA LEU A 156 -9.47 -5.17 6.36
C LEU A 156 -10.58 -5.79 5.50
N HIS A 157 -11.20 -4.99 4.62
CA HIS A 157 -12.32 -5.46 3.80
C HIS A 157 -12.13 -5.14 2.32
N ASN A 158 -12.85 -5.85 1.45
CA ASN A 158 -13.14 -5.32 0.12
C ASN A 158 -14.09 -4.15 0.27
N SER A 159 -13.73 -2.99 -0.26
CA SER A 159 -14.50 -1.78 -0.04
C SER A 159 -14.38 -0.82 -1.21
N ILE A 160 -15.33 0.12 -1.25
CA ILE A 160 -15.26 1.31 -2.09
C ILE A 160 -15.42 2.52 -1.18
N ARG A 161 -14.42 3.40 -1.16
CA ARG A 161 -14.40 4.64 -0.37
C ARG A 161 -14.35 5.84 -1.29
N TYR A 162 -15.10 6.88 -0.96
CA TYR A 162 -14.86 8.23 -1.45
C TYR A 162 -14.37 9.10 -0.30
N GLN A 163 -13.28 9.83 -0.51
CA GLN A 163 -12.66 10.70 0.47
C GLN A 163 -12.35 12.06 -0.14
N TYR A 164 -12.81 13.09 0.56
CA TYR A 164 -12.48 14.48 0.30
C TYR A 164 -11.46 14.95 1.33
N GLU A 165 -10.44 15.66 0.88
CA GLU A 165 -9.41 16.25 1.73
C GLU A 165 -9.22 17.73 1.38
N SER A 166 -9.06 18.56 2.42
CA SER A 166 -8.77 19.98 2.27
C SER A 166 -7.93 20.49 3.44
N GLY A 167 -6.66 20.80 3.16
CA GLY A 167 -5.74 21.29 4.19
C GLY A 167 -5.55 20.26 5.30
N THR A 168 -6.05 20.58 6.49
CA THR A 168 -5.98 19.69 7.66
C THR A 168 -7.23 18.84 7.88
N PHE A 169 -8.27 19.01 7.06
CA PHE A 169 -9.55 18.34 7.21
C PHE A 169 -9.72 17.22 6.17
N TYR A 170 -10.32 16.11 6.58
CA TYR A 170 -10.84 15.10 5.66
C TYR A 170 -12.25 14.65 6.06
N ALA A 171 -13.01 14.21 5.06
CA ALA A 171 -14.27 13.52 5.25
C ALA A 171 -14.46 12.48 4.14
N GLY A 172 -15.00 11.33 4.50
CA GLY A 172 -15.26 10.28 3.53
C GLY A 172 -16.32 9.30 4.00
N LEU A 173 -16.78 8.51 3.03
CA LEU A 173 -17.75 7.43 3.18
C LEU A 173 -17.21 6.20 2.46
N SER A 174 -17.46 5.03 3.03
CA SER A 174 -17.18 3.74 2.40
C SER A 174 -18.39 2.82 2.43
N VAL A 175 -18.45 1.96 1.42
CA VAL A 175 -19.30 0.78 1.39
C VAL A 175 -18.36 -0.41 1.49
N ASP A 176 -18.58 -1.22 2.51
CA ASP A 176 -17.69 -2.30 2.90
C ASP A 176 -18.42 -3.63 2.71
N GLU A 177 -17.76 -4.60 2.10
CA GLU A 177 -18.21 -6.00 2.13
C GLU A 177 -17.88 -6.57 3.50
N LEU A 178 -18.90 -7.03 4.24
CA LEU A 178 -18.78 -7.49 5.63
C LEU A 178 -18.90 -9.02 5.75
N GLU A 179 -18.49 -9.78 4.71
CA GLU A 179 -18.50 -11.25 4.74
C GLU A 179 -17.58 -11.84 5.82
N ASP A 180 -16.63 -11.04 6.28
CA ASP A 180 -15.63 -11.34 7.30
C ASP A 180 -15.97 -10.74 8.68
N GLY A 181 -17.16 -10.14 8.83
CA GLY A 181 -17.62 -9.50 10.06
C GLY A 181 -17.83 -10.47 11.23
N VAL A 182 -17.64 -9.96 12.45
CA VAL A 182 -17.71 -10.71 13.75
C VAL A 182 -19.03 -11.45 13.97
N TYR A 183 -20.11 -11.06 13.30
CA TYR A 183 -21.45 -11.64 13.48
C TYR A 183 -21.88 -12.60 12.39
N GLN A 184 -20.97 -12.99 11.51
CA GLN A 184 -21.28 -13.91 10.42
C GLN A 184 -21.39 -15.37 10.87
N GLY A 185 -21.71 -15.75 12.11
CA GLY A 185 -21.81 -17.18 12.47
C GLY A 185 -22.41 -17.57 13.82
N THR A 186 -22.79 -18.85 13.95
CA THR A 186 -23.34 -19.42 15.19
C THR A 186 -22.24 -19.64 16.23
N PHE A 187 -22.35 -19.04 17.42
CA PHE A 187 -21.47 -19.39 18.55
C PHE A 187 -21.63 -20.88 18.88
N ALA A 188 -20.53 -21.63 18.98
CA ALA A 188 -20.57 -22.96 19.57
C ALA A 188 -21.21 -22.86 20.98
N PRO A 189 -22.13 -23.75 21.38
CA PRO A 189 -22.76 -23.67 22.69
C PRO A 189 -21.71 -23.66 23.81
N GLY A 190 -21.59 -22.54 24.52
CA GLY A 190 -20.59 -22.34 25.58
C GLY A 190 -19.33 -21.57 25.20
N ALA A 191 -19.24 -21.00 24.00
CA ALA A 191 -18.14 -20.11 23.61
C ALA A 191 -18.25 -18.73 24.29
N VAL A 192 -17.11 -18.19 24.74
CA VAL A 192 -16.98 -16.84 25.27
C VAL A 192 -16.78 -15.88 24.09
N PRO A 193 -17.54 -14.76 24.00
CA PRO A 193 -17.29 -13.74 22.99
C PRO A 193 -15.82 -13.29 23.02
N GLY A 194 -15.15 -13.31 21.87
CA GLY A 194 -13.75 -12.89 21.73
C GLY A 194 -12.67 -13.97 21.83
N THR A 195 -13.02 -15.26 22.00
CA THR A 195 -12.00 -16.33 22.17
C THR A 195 -12.10 -17.52 21.21
N THR A 196 -12.99 -17.51 20.22
CA THR A 196 -13.21 -18.67 19.34
C THR A 196 -13.18 -18.32 17.86
N VAL A 197 -12.56 -19.21 17.07
CA VAL A 197 -12.60 -19.22 15.61
C VAL A 197 -14.06 -19.30 15.15
N PHE A 198 -14.50 -18.25 14.45
CA PHE A 198 -15.85 -18.13 13.89
C PHE A 198 -15.99 -19.07 12.68
N THR A 199 -17.03 -19.90 12.69
CA THR A 199 -17.51 -20.57 11.47
C THR A 199 -18.58 -19.69 10.85
N ALA A 200 -18.29 -19.16 9.66
CA ALA A 200 -19.23 -18.37 8.88
C ALA A 200 -20.53 -19.18 8.62
N ASP A 201 -21.68 -18.65 9.03
CA ASP A 201 -23.00 -19.27 8.96
C ASP A 201 -24.05 -18.34 8.33
N ASP A 202 -23.68 -17.15 7.86
CA ASP A 202 -24.53 -16.36 6.96
C ASP A 202 -24.00 -16.37 5.51
N GLY A 203 -24.95 -16.43 4.58
CA GLY A 203 -24.68 -16.58 3.16
C GLY A 203 -23.94 -15.37 2.55
N PRO A 204 -23.46 -15.50 1.31
CA PRO A 204 -22.65 -14.47 0.67
C PRO A 204 -23.37 -13.12 0.60
N ASN A 205 -22.61 -12.04 0.88
CA ASN A 205 -22.89 -10.61 0.66
C ASN A 205 -23.53 -9.78 1.81
N ASN A 206 -22.95 -9.76 3.03
CA ASN A 206 -23.24 -8.67 3.97
C ASN A 206 -22.57 -7.36 3.50
N VAL A 207 -23.24 -6.22 3.70
CA VAL A 207 -22.79 -4.89 3.29
C VAL A 207 -22.90 -3.93 4.47
N GLY A 208 -21.84 -3.17 4.70
CA GLY A 208 -21.81 -2.08 5.66
C GLY A 208 -21.62 -0.74 4.98
N VAL A 209 -22.02 0.33 5.68
CA VAL A 209 -21.67 1.69 5.29
C VAL A 209 -20.94 2.35 6.46
N ALA A 210 -19.74 2.87 6.20
CA ALA A 210 -18.97 3.60 7.18
C ALA A 210 -18.66 5.02 6.72
N PHE A 211 -18.37 5.89 7.69
CA PHE A 211 -17.86 7.22 7.43
C PHE A 211 -16.68 7.54 8.36
N GLY A 212 -15.83 8.44 7.90
CA GLY A 212 -14.75 9.02 8.69
C GLY A 212 -14.68 10.51 8.44
N ILE A 213 -14.60 11.30 9.51
CA ILE A 213 -14.37 12.73 9.47
C ILE A 213 -13.25 13.03 10.46
N GLY A 214 -12.23 13.75 10.04
CA GLY A 214 -11.14 14.06 10.95
C GLY A 214 -10.25 15.18 10.45
N GLY A 215 -9.23 15.46 11.23
CA GLY A 215 -8.27 16.48 10.90
C GLY A 215 -7.52 17.04 12.10
N THR A 216 -6.87 18.18 11.88
CA THR A 216 -6.21 18.93 12.95
C THR A 216 -6.78 20.33 13.13
N ALA A 217 -6.92 20.73 14.39
CA ALA A 217 -7.37 22.04 14.84
C ALA A 217 -6.36 22.60 15.85
N GLY A 218 -5.37 23.35 15.36
CA GLY A 218 -4.26 23.82 16.17
C GLY A 218 -3.38 22.67 16.64
N ALA A 219 -3.26 22.47 17.95
CA ALA A 219 -2.48 21.37 18.54
C ALA A 219 -3.29 20.06 18.69
N PHE A 220 -4.57 20.07 18.36
CA PHE A 220 -5.45 18.91 18.52
C PHE A 220 -5.63 18.17 17.20
N SER A 221 -5.49 16.85 17.23
CA SER A 221 -5.99 15.95 16.19
C SER A 221 -7.32 15.37 16.63
N TYR A 222 -8.28 15.25 15.72
CA TYR A 222 -9.58 14.68 16.00
C TYR A 222 -10.03 13.76 14.87
N GLN A 223 -10.83 12.76 15.23
CA GLN A 223 -11.49 11.86 14.31
C GLN A 223 -12.85 11.47 14.87
N VAL A 224 -13.85 11.42 14.01
CA VAL A 224 -15.15 10.79 14.25
C VAL A 224 -15.38 9.77 13.16
N THR A 225 -15.60 8.52 13.56
CA THR A 225 -15.91 7.42 12.67
C THR A 225 -17.25 6.82 13.04
N GLY A 226 -17.99 6.35 12.05
CA GLY A 226 -19.24 5.65 12.27
C GLY A 226 -19.42 4.54 11.25
N GLY A 227 -20.20 3.54 11.61
CA GLY A 227 -20.47 2.38 10.79
C GLY A 227 -21.87 1.87 11.04
N TRP A 228 -22.57 1.46 9.98
CA TRP A 228 -23.86 0.80 10.03
C TRP A 228 -23.76 -0.54 9.32
N ASP A 229 -24.05 -1.61 10.04
CA ASP A 229 -24.11 -2.97 9.53
C ASP A 229 -25.56 -3.26 9.11
N VAL A 230 -25.77 -3.52 7.81
CA VAL A 230 -27.12 -3.63 7.26
C VAL A 230 -27.82 -4.91 7.74
N ASP A 231 -27.07 -5.99 7.93
CA ASP A 231 -27.64 -7.29 8.30
C ASP A 231 -27.97 -7.37 9.79
N ASN A 232 -27.06 -6.86 10.63
CA ASN A 232 -27.29 -6.77 12.08
C ASN A 232 -28.31 -5.70 12.47
N GLU A 233 -28.66 -4.77 11.56
CA GLU A 233 -29.50 -3.59 11.83
C GLU A 233 -28.97 -2.73 13.00
N ASP A 234 -27.65 -2.76 13.20
CA ASP A 234 -26.96 -2.09 14.30
C ASP A 234 -25.80 -1.23 13.77
N GLY A 235 -25.42 -0.23 14.54
CA GLY A 235 -24.32 0.65 14.19
C GLY A 235 -23.54 1.17 15.38
N ALA A 236 -22.34 1.63 15.09
CA ALA A 236 -21.42 2.18 16.06
C ALA A 236 -20.92 3.56 15.62
N ILE A 237 -20.59 4.38 16.61
CA ILE A 237 -19.92 5.66 16.42
C ILE A 237 -18.77 5.79 17.42
N ARG A 238 -17.62 6.24 16.93
CA ARG A 238 -16.44 6.52 17.72
C ARG A 238 -16.01 7.96 17.48
N ALA A 239 -15.65 8.63 18.56
CA ALA A 239 -14.92 9.88 18.50
C ALA A 239 -13.61 9.71 19.25
N MET A 240 -12.51 10.16 18.64
CA MET A 240 -11.21 10.16 19.28
C MET A 240 -10.46 11.46 18.99
N GLY A 241 -9.56 11.82 19.89
CA GLY A 241 -8.69 12.96 19.69
C GLY A 241 -7.41 12.86 20.50
N THR A 242 -6.37 13.50 20.00
CA THR A 242 -5.05 13.52 20.62
C THR A 242 -4.49 14.94 20.68
N VAL A 243 -3.62 15.16 21.66
CA VAL A 243 -2.85 16.40 21.82
C VAL A 243 -1.47 16.08 22.37
N ASP A 244 -0.45 16.72 21.81
CA ASP A 244 0.91 16.60 22.32
C ASP A 244 1.10 17.40 23.60
N ILE A 245 1.61 16.74 24.64
CA ILE A 245 1.89 17.31 25.96
C ILE A 245 3.34 17.00 26.33
N GLY A 246 4.22 17.96 26.06
CA GLY A 246 5.66 17.82 26.33
C GLY A 246 6.28 16.70 25.49
N PRO A 247 6.92 15.69 26.09
CA PRO A 247 7.50 14.56 25.35
C PRO A 247 6.50 13.44 25.02
N GLY A 248 5.23 13.55 25.41
CA GLY A 248 4.21 12.52 25.19
C GLY A 248 2.94 13.04 24.53
N THR A 249 2.00 12.15 24.28
CA THR A 249 0.70 12.44 23.66
C THR A 249 -0.41 12.01 24.61
N LEU A 250 -1.39 12.88 24.85
CA LEU A 250 -2.62 12.53 25.55
C LEU A 250 -3.70 12.21 24.51
N GLY A 251 -4.30 11.03 24.61
CA GLY A 251 -5.44 10.60 23.79
C GLY A 251 -6.71 10.42 24.62
N LEU A 252 -7.85 10.65 24.00
CA LEU A 252 -9.16 10.28 24.54
C LEU A 252 -10.01 9.72 23.39
N ALA A 253 -10.66 8.59 23.64
CA ALA A 253 -11.65 8.00 22.74
C ALA A 253 -12.96 7.73 23.50
N GLY A 254 -14.07 7.79 22.77
CA GLY A 254 -15.38 7.35 23.23
C GLY A 254 -16.09 6.62 22.12
N VAL A 255 -16.63 5.45 22.42
CA VAL A 255 -17.37 4.60 21.48
C VAL A 255 -18.78 4.39 22.01
N TYR A 256 -19.76 4.45 21.13
CA TYR A 256 -21.13 4.04 21.39
C TYR A 256 -21.56 3.05 20.32
N SER A 257 -22.27 2.01 20.71
CA SER A 257 -22.86 1.04 19.80
C SER A 257 -24.34 0.85 20.14
N SER A 258 -25.21 0.79 19.14
CA SER A 258 -26.61 0.41 19.34
C SER A 258 -26.77 -1.06 19.68
N GLY A 259 -25.79 -1.87 19.25
CA GLY A 259 -25.74 -3.30 19.47
C GLY A 259 -24.51 -3.93 18.81
N PRO A 260 -24.39 -5.26 18.93
CA PRO A 260 -23.43 -6.08 18.21
C PRO A 260 -23.38 -5.81 16.69
N ASN A 261 -22.28 -5.27 16.14
CA ASN A 261 -22.10 -5.08 14.69
C ASN A 261 -20.64 -5.25 14.22
N SER A 262 -20.42 -5.36 12.90
CA SER A 262 -19.08 -5.58 12.31
C SER A 262 -18.07 -4.45 12.51
N TYR A 263 -18.49 -3.28 12.97
CA TYR A 263 -17.61 -2.13 13.24
C TYR A 263 -17.22 -2.00 14.71
N TYR A 264 -18.06 -2.47 15.64
CA TYR A 264 -17.75 -2.51 17.07
C TYR A 264 -18.58 -3.57 17.80
N SER A 265 -17.90 -4.47 18.50
CA SER A 265 -18.50 -5.62 19.20
C SER A 265 -18.30 -5.64 20.70
N SER A 266 -17.53 -4.70 21.25
CA SER A 266 -16.97 -4.79 22.61
C SER A 266 -17.76 -4.02 23.68
N ALA A 267 -18.83 -3.29 23.30
CA ALA A 267 -19.71 -2.63 24.27
C ALA A 267 -20.60 -3.64 25.01
N GLU A 268 -20.60 -3.58 26.34
CA GLU A 268 -21.67 -4.16 27.16
C GLU A 268 -22.94 -3.29 27.04
N TRP A 269 -24.07 -3.95 26.77
CA TRP A 269 -25.37 -3.35 26.46
C TRP A 269 -26.31 -3.32 27.67
#